data_AF-A0A9E4I2Y4-F1
#
_entry.id   AF-A0A9E4I2Y4-F1
#
_cell.length_a   1.000
_cell.length_b   1.000
_cell.length_c   1.000
_cell.angle_alpha   90.00
_cell.angle_beta   90.00
_cell.angle_gamma   90.00
#
_symmetry.space_group_name_H-M   'P 1'
#
loop_
_entity.id
_entity.type
_entity.pdbx_description
1 polymer ?
#
loop_
_entity_poly.entity_id
_entity_poly.type
_entity_poly.pdbx_seq_one_letter_code
_entity_poly.pdbx_strand_id
1 'polypeptide(L)'
;MTPEELQAAIEWSTKVSAEAYYWWAIGLMVAIHAGFLMYEMGASRVKNTLASGCKNILAFAFIIPTMFMFGWWVYLAFPHGIVPNMEYGLFGEPWNEYMGPNLEDNITGVIWGAFVLFSATSASIMSVSVIERIRMGSFIILA
;
A
#
# COMPACT_ATOMS: atom_id res chain seq x y z
N MET A 1 -30.15 -2.30 -29.43
CA MET A 1 -29.17 -2.93 -28.52
C MET A 1 -29.45 -4.41 -28.56
N THR A 2 -28.53 -5.19 -29.14
CA THR A 2 -28.61 -6.65 -29.10
C THR A 2 -28.40 -7.13 -27.66
N PRO A 3 -28.82 -8.36 -27.29
CA PRO A 3 -28.52 -8.92 -25.97
C PRO A 3 -27.02 -8.92 -25.64
N GLU A 4 -26.17 -9.15 -26.64
CA GLU A 4 -24.71 -9.13 -26.51
C GLU A 4 -24.17 -7.72 -26.23
N GLU A 5 -24.66 -6.70 -26.94
CA GLU A 5 -24.31 -5.29 -26.69
C GLU A 5 -24.73 -4.84 -25.29
N LEU A 6 -25.90 -5.29 -24.81
CA LEU A 6 -26.37 -4.98 -23.45
C LEU A 6 -25.50 -5.65 -22.39
N GLN A 7 -25.12 -6.92 -22.60
CA GLN A 7 -24.25 -7.63 -21.66
C GLN A 7 -22.87 -6.98 -21.57
N ALA A 8 -22.27 -6.62 -22.72
CA ALA A 8 -20.99 -5.91 -22.75
C ALA A 8 -21.05 -4.56 -22.00
N ALA A 9 -22.16 -3.82 -22.12
CA ALA A 9 -22.37 -2.57 -21.40
C ALA A 9 -22.48 -2.78 -19.87
N ILE A 10 -23.16 -3.84 -19.43
CA ILE A 10 -23.28 -4.19 -18.00
C ILE A 10 -21.91 -4.58 -17.42
N GLU A 11 -21.15 -5.42 -18.13
CA GLU A 11 -19.81 -5.84 -17.71
C GLU A 11 -18.86 -4.64 -17.59
N TRP A 12 -18.88 -3.74 -18.57
CA TRP A 12 -18.08 -2.51 -18.52
C TRP A 12 -18.48 -1.62 -17.33
N SER A 13 -19.77 -1.38 -17.13
CA SER A 13 -20.26 -0.59 -15.99
C SER A 13 -19.86 -1.21 -14.65
N THR A 14 -19.86 -2.54 -14.56
CA THR A 14 -19.47 -3.26 -13.34
C THR A 14 -17.98 -3.10 -13.05
N LYS A 15 -17.12 -3.23 -14.07
CA LYS A 15 -15.66 -3.03 -13.93
C LYS A 15 -15.31 -1.62 -13.46
N VAL A 16 -15.86 -0.60 -14.13
CA VAL A 16 -15.60 0.81 -13.78
C VAL A 16 -16.13 1.14 -12.38
N SER A 17 -17.29 0.61 -12.01
CA SER A 17 -17.87 0.84 -10.68
C SER A 17 -17.02 0.21 -9.57
N ALA A 18 -16.51 -1.01 -9.80
CA ALA A 18 -15.62 -1.69 -8.85
C ALA A 18 -14.28 -0.95 -8.72
N GLU A 19 -13.67 -0.56 -9.84
CA GLU A 19 -12.43 0.21 -9.84
C GLU A 19 -12.58 1.53 -9.07
N ALA A 20 -13.63 2.30 -9.38
CA ALA A 20 -13.91 3.55 -8.68
C ALA A 20 -14.08 3.35 -7.18
N TYR A 21 -14.85 2.34 -6.77
CA TYR A 21 -15.06 2.01 -5.35
C TYR A 21 -13.73 1.80 -4.63
N TYR A 22 -12.82 1.02 -5.19
CA TYR A 22 -11.56 0.74 -4.53
C TYR A 22 -10.60 1.94 -4.54
N TRP A 23 -10.56 2.76 -5.59
CA TRP A 23 -9.79 4.00 -5.56
C TRP A 23 -10.26 4.94 -4.45
N TRP A 24 -11.58 5.07 -4.25
CA TRP A 24 -12.13 5.82 -3.13
C TRP A 24 -11.76 5.20 -1.78
N ALA A 25 -11.84 3.87 -1.66
CA ALA A 25 -11.48 3.17 -0.43
C ALA A 25 -9.99 3.40 -0.06
N ILE A 26 -9.08 3.24 -1.02
CA ILE A 26 -7.64 3.49 -0.87
C ILE A 26 -7.40 4.96 -0.51
N GLY A 27 -8.06 5.90 -1.17
CA GLY A 27 -7.99 7.32 -0.80
C GLY A 27 -8.38 7.58 0.65
N LEU A 28 -9.45 6.94 1.14
CA LEU A 28 -9.91 7.05 2.52
C LEU A 28 -8.95 6.36 3.51
N MET A 29 -8.26 5.29 3.13
CA MET A 29 -7.26 4.63 3.98
C MET A 29 -6.09 5.54 4.37
N VAL A 30 -5.80 6.59 3.59
CA VAL A 30 -4.81 7.60 3.98
C VAL A 30 -5.19 8.27 5.31
N ALA A 31 -6.49 8.44 5.59
CA ALA A 31 -6.96 9.00 6.86
C ALA A 31 -6.59 8.14 8.09
N ILE A 32 -6.39 6.82 7.91
CA ILE A 32 -5.92 5.93 8.99
C ILE A 32 -4.51 6.34 9.44
N HIS A 33 -3.64 6.70 8.49
CA HIS A 33 -2.28 7.15 8.76
C HIS A 33 -2.26 8.51 9.45
N ALA A 34 -3.12 9.42 9.01
CA ALA A 34 -3.34 10.69 9.72
C ALA A 34 -3.83 10.44 11.16
N GLY A 35 -4.72 9.45 11.35
CA GLY A 35 -5.17 9.00 12.67
C GLY A 35 -4.03 8.50 13.56
N PHE A 36 -3.18 7.60 13.05
CA PHE A 36 -2.02 7.11 13.78
C PHE A 36 -1.00 8.20 14.09
N LEU A 37 -0.77 9.12 13.15
CA LEU A 37 0.10 10.28 13.36
C LEU A 37 -0.42 11.16 14.50
N MET A 38 -1.71 11.52 14.47
CA MET A 38 -2.33 12.33 15.54
C MET A 38 -2.29 11.60 16.89
N TYR A 39 -2.60 10.30 16.90
CA TYR A 39 -2.55 9.47 18.09
C TYR A 39 -1.14 9.43 18.68
N GLU A 40 -0.13 9.14 17.86
CA GLU A 40 1.26 9.01 18.32
C GLU A 40 1.81 10.33 18.83
N MET A 41 1.51 11.44 18.14
CA MET A 41 1.88 12.79 18.57
C MET A 41 1.18 13.18 19.88
N GLY A 42 -0.09 12.82 20.05
CA GLY A 42 -0.89 13.13 21.24
C GLY A 42 -0.53 12.27 22.46
N ALA A 43 -0.12 11.02 22.27
CA ALA A 43 0.36 10.14 23.33
C ALA A 43 1.82 10.41 23.72
N SER A 44 2.59 11.10 22.87
CA SER A 44 3.99 11.44 23.12
C SER A 44 4.13 12.60 24.10
N ARG A 45 5.23 12.62 24.86
CA ARG A 45 5.62 13.80 25.65
C ARG A 45 5.97 14.94 24.70
N VAL A 46 5.62 16.17 25.09
CA VAL A 46 5.79 17.39 24.27
C VAL A 46 7.17 17.51 23.60
N LYS A 47 8.23 17.15 24.32
CA LYS A 47 9.62 17.20 23.81
C LYS A 47 9.91 16.23 22.65
N ASN A 48 9.11 15.17 22.51
CA ASN A 48 9.28 14.11 21.53
C ASN A 48 8.20 14.13 20.44
N THR A 49 7.15 14.95 20.58
CA THR A 49 5.99 14.99 19.68
C THR A 49 6.38 15.14 18.21
N LEU A 50 7.34 16.02 17.90
CA LEU A 50 7.80 16.20 16.52
C LEU A 50 8.49 14.95 15.98
N ALA A 51 9.38 14.34 16.76
CA ALA A 51 10.08 13.12 16.36
C ALA A 51 9.11 11.95 16.14
N SER A 52 8.11 11.79 17.03
CA SER A 52 7.06 10.79 16.88
C SER A 52 6.20 11.02 15.63
N GLY A 53 5.80 12.27 15.35
CA GLY A 53 5.06 12.60 14.13
C GLY A 53 5.87 12.35 12.85
N CYS A 54 7.16 12.72 12.84
CA CYS A 54 8.04 12.49 11.70
C CYS A 54 8.20 11.00 11.36
N LYS A 55 8.16 10.08 12.34
CA LYS A 55 8.25 8.63 12.06
C LYS A 55 7.12 8.17 11.15
N ASN A 56 5.90 8.59 11.44
CA ASN A 56 4.72 8.19 10.67
C ASN A 56 4.75 8.74 9.23
N ILE A 57 5.20 9.99 9.05
CA ILE A 57 5.36 10.59 7.72
C ILE A 57 6.44 9.85 6.92
N LEU A 58 7.57 9.54 7.55
CA LEU A 58 8.67 8.82 6.90
C LEU A 58 8.28 7.37 6.58
N ALA A 59 7.53 6.69 7.45
CA ALA A 59 7.00 5.35 7.16
C ALA A 59 6.22 5.36 5.84
N PHE A 60 5.30 6.31 5.69
CA PHE A 60 4.53 6.47 4.46
C PHE A 60 5.42 6.74 3.24
N ALA A 61 6.40 7.64 3.37
CA ALA A 61 7.30 8.01 2.27
C ALA A 61 8.23 6.87 1.81
N PHE A 62 8.69 6.02 2.74
CA PHE A 62 9.60 4.91 2.42
C PHE A 62 8.88 3.63 1.99
N ILE A 63 7.63 3.42 2.41
CA ILE A 63 6.89 2.21 2.05
C ILE A 63 6.48 2.19 0.59
N ILE A 64 6.14 3.34 0.01
CA ILE A 64 5.79 3.43 -1.42
C ILE A 64 6.94 2.88 -2.32
N PRO A 65 8.18 3.42 -2.26
CA PRO A 65 9.26 2.94 -3.11
C PRO A 65 9.73 1.53 -2.75
N THR A 66 9.71 1.13 -1.48
CA THR A 66 10.13 -0.23 -1.08
C THR A 66 9.11 -1.29 -1.50
N MET A 67 7.81 -0.97 -1.43
CA MET A 67 6.76 -1.83 -1.97
C MET A 67 6.85 -1.95 -3.49
N PHE A 68 7.12 -0.86 -4.19
CA PHE A 68 7.33 -0.89 -5.64
C PHE A 68 8.55 -1.73 -6.04
N MET A 69 9.67 -1.55 -5.33
CA MET A 69 10.94 -2.17 -5.68
C MET A 69 11.05 -3.64 -5.27
N PHE A 70 10.47 -4.00 -4.12
CA PHE A 70 10.67 -5.32 -3.51
C PHE A 70 9.39 -5.94 -2.97
N GLY A 71 8.54 -5.16 -2.28
CA GLY A 71 7.40 -5.72 -1.55
C GLY A 71 6.37 -6.41 -2.45
N TRP A 72 6.12 -5.84 -3.64
CA TRP A 72 5.19 -6.43 -4.60
C TRP A 72 5.71 -7.75 -5.19
N TRP A 73 7.01 -7.81 -5.51
CA TRP A 73 7.67 -9.06 -5.89
C TRP A 73 7.54 -10.12 -4.79
N VAL A 74 7.79 -9.76 -3.53
CA VAL A 74 7.64 -10.68 -2.39
C VAL A 74 6.19 -11.18 -2.28
N TYR A 75 5.20 -10.29 -2.41
CA TYR A 75 3.80 -10.71 -2.35
C TYR A 75 3.46 -11.78 -3.41
N LEU A 76 3.93 -11.59 -4.65
CA LEU A 76 3.64 -12.51 -5.76
C LEU A 76 4.50 -13.77 -5.75
N ALA A 77 5.75 -13.68 -5.30
CA ALA A 77 6.69 -14.79 -5.30
C ALA A 77 6.37 -15.87 -4.25
N PHE A 78 5.61 -15.55 -3.20
CA PHE A 78 5.37 -16.48 -2.08
C PHE A 78 3.90 -16.95 -1.92
N PRO A 79 3.22 -17.46 -2.96
CA PRO A 79 1.80 -17.84 -2.86
C PRO A 79 1.57 -19.13 -2.05
N HIS A 80 2.61 -19.96 -1.88
CA HIS A 80 2.52 -21.27 -1.21
C HIS A 80 3.34 -21.34 0.09
N GLY A 81 3.72 -20.19 0.66
CA GLY A 81 4.55 -20.10 1.86
C GLY A 81 5.95 -19.60 1.55
N ILE A 82 6.97 -20.15 2.20
CA ILE A 82 8.33 -19.58 2.23
C ILE A 82 9.24 -19.97 1.06
N VAL A 83 8.76 -20.79 0.13
CA VAL A 83 9.53 -21.16 -1.07
C VAL A 83 9.09 -20.24 -2.21
N PRO A 84 10.01 -19.46 -2.81
CA PRO A 84 9.65 -18.52 -3.85
C PRO A 84 9.32 -19.26 -5.15
N ASN A 85 8.19 -18.91 -5.75
CA ASN A 85 7.89 -19.17 -7.14
C ASN A 85 8.43 -18.00 -7.98
N MET A 86 9.54 -18.25 -8.68
CA MET A 86 10.22 -17.24 -9.48
C MET A 86 9.37 -16.80 -10.68
N GLU A 87 8.52 -17.66 -11.24
CA GLU A 87 7.66 -17.33 -12.38
C GLU A 87 6.61 -16.29 -11.99
N TYR A 88 5.96 -16.46 -10.83
CA TYR A 88 5.03 -15.45 -10.33
C TYR A 88 5.73 -14.17 -9.88
N GLY A 89 6.95 -14.28 -9.34
CA GLY A 89 7.76 -13.12 -8.98
C GLY A 89 8.06 -12.20 -10.17
N LEU A 90 8.24 -12.73 -11.39
CA LEU A 90 8.54 -11.92 -12.58
C LEU A 90 7.51 -10.81 -12.83
N PHE A 91 6.23 -11.06 -12.55
CA PHE A 91 5.16 -10.08 -12.72
C PHE A 91 5.26 -8.90 -11.75
N GLY A 92 6.00 -9.06 -10.65
CA GLY A 92 6.21 -8.02 -9.64
C GLY A 92 7.54 -7.28 -9.75
N GLU A 93 8.34 -7.56 -10.78
CA GLU A 93 9.60 -6.85 -11.00
C GLU A 93 9.34 -5.38 -11.38
N PRO A 94 10.12 -4.41 -10.86
CA PRO A 94 9.84 -2.98 -11.05
C PRO A 94 9.87 -2.49 -12.51
N TRP A 95 10.53 -3.24 -13.40
CA TRP A 95 10.64 -2.99 -14.83
C TRP A 95 9.70 -3.86 -15.68
N ASN A 96 8.86 -4.69 -15.04
CA ASN A 96 7.86 -5.48 -15.73
C ASN A 96 6.79 -4.56 -16.35
N GLU A 97 6.23 -4.95 -17.50
CA GLU A 97 5.17 -4.21 -18.17
C GLU A 97 3.92 -3.99 -17.31
N TYR A 98 3.59 -4.94 -16.42
CA TYR A 98 2.45 -4.84 -15.50
C TYR A 98 2.68 -3.86 -14.34
N MET A 99 3.93 -3.43 -14.11
CA MET A 99 4.28 -2.43 -13.09
C MET A 99 4.26 -0.99 -13.63
N GLY A 100 4.09 -0.84 -14.95
CA GLY A 100 3.88 0.45 -15.61
C GLY A 100 2.40 0.81 -15.80
N PRO A 101 2.10 1.99 -16.36
CA PRO A 101 0.75 2.36 -16.74
C PRO A 101 0.20 1.41 -17.81
N ASN A 102 -0.92 0.74 -17.52
CA ASN A 102 -1.61 -0.18 -18.42
C ASN A 102 -3.10 0.18 -18.49
N LEU A 103 -3.60 0.49 -19.69
CA LEU A 103 -5.01 0.85 -19.91
C LEU A 103 -5.92 -0.38 -20.10
N GLU A 104 -5.33 -1.55 -20.33
CA GLU A 104 -6.04 -2.82 -20.48
C GLU A 104 -6.27 -3.48 -19.11
N ASP A 105 -5.52 -3.08 -18.09
CA ASP A 105 -5.62 -3.57 -16.71
C ASP A 105 -6.08 -2.46 -15.75
N ASN A 106 -7.33 -2.61 -15.30
CA ASN A 106 -7.98 -1.64 -14.42
C ASN A 106 -7.87 -2.01 -12.92
N ILE A 107 -7.24 -3.14 -12.58
CA ILE A 107 -7.31 -3.72 -11.23
C ILE A 107 -5.94 -3.79 -10.55
N THR A 108 -4.86 -4.12 -11.28
CA THR A 108 -3.56 -4.33 -10.64
C THR A 108 -3.06 -3.10 -9.89
N GLY A 109 -3.20 -1.90 -10.48
CA GLY A 109 -2.80 -0.65 -9.83
C GLY A 109 -3.60 -0.37 -8.54
N VAL A 110 -4.89 -0.73 -8.53
CA VAL A 110 -5.75 -0.62 -7.35
C VAL A 110 -5.27 -1.57 -6.25
N ILE A 111 -5.07 -2.85 -6.58
CA ILE A 111 -4.62 -3.84 -5.59
C ILE A 111 -3.26 -3.45 -5.04
N TRP A 112 -2.33 -3.07 -5.91
CA TRP A 112 -1.01 -2.58 -5.50
C TRP A 112 -1.13 -1.40 -4.52
N GLY A 113 -1.94 -0.39 -4.85
CA GLY A 113 -2.17 0.78 -3.99
C GLY A 113 -2.75 0.41 -2.62
N ALA A 114 -3.68 -0.55 -2.58
CA ALA A 114 -4.21 -1.06 -1.32
C ALA A 114 -3.11 -1.72 -0.47
N PHE A 115 -2.28 -2.59 -1.06
CA PHE A 115 -1.19 -3.26 -0.35
C PHE A 115 -0.14 -2.30 0.20
N VAL A 116 0.19 -1.25 -0.55
CA VAL A 116 1.06 -0.16 -0.08
C VAL A 116 0.48 0.47 1.19
N LEU A 117 -0.81 0.83 1.19
CA LEU A 117 -1.44 1.48 2.34
C LEU A 117 -1.65 0.55 3.53
N PHE A 118 -1.92 -0.74 3.32
CA PHE A 118 -1.95 -1.72 4.41
C PHE A 118 -0.56 -1.91 5.05
N SER A 119 0.48 -1.90 4.23
CA SER A 119 1.87 -1.99 4.72
C SER A 119 2.25 -0.74 5.50
N ALA A 120 1.90 0.45 4.98
CA ALA A 120 2.09 1.71 5.69
C ALA A 120 1.33 1.76 7.02
N THR A 121 0.11 1.22 7.07
CA THR A 121 -0.66 1.10 8.31
C THR A 121 0.04 0.20 9.32
N SER A 122 0.61 -0.90 8.85
CA SER A 122 1.36 -1.84 9.69
C SER A 122 2.61 -1.20 10.30
N ALA A 123 3.34 -0.40 9.51
CA ALA A 123 4.47 0.37 10.01
C ALA A 123 4.05 1.47 10.98
N SER A 124 2.90 2.13 10.77
CA SER A 124 2.33 3.08 11.73
C SER A 124 1.99 2.43 13.07
N ILE A 125 1.42 1.22 13.06
CA ILE A 125 1.14 0.44 14.29
C ILE A 125 2.47 0.08 14.98
N MET A 126 3.46 -0.37 14.22
CA MET A 126 4.79 -0.65 14.76
C MET A 126 5.41 0.60 15.38
N SER A 127 5.28 1.78 14.75
CA SER A 127 5.81 3.05 15.27
C SER A 127 5.30 3.36 16.68
N VAL A 128 4.01 3.08 16.93
CA VAL A 128 3.39 3.25 18.24
C VAL A 128 3.98 2.30 19.29
N SER A 129 4.30 1.06 18.91
CA SER A 129 4.90 0.08 19.84
C SER A 129 6.27 0.51 20.37
N VAL A 130 6.99 1.34 19.60
CA VAL A 130 8.33 1.85 19.92
C VAL A 130 8.34 3.37 20.13
N ILE A 131 7.22 3.93 20.59
CA ILE A 131 7.06 5.36 20.86
C ILE A 131 8.17 5.85 21.79
N GLU A 132 8.82 6.97 21.41
CA GLU A 132 9.93 7.60 22.14
C GLU A 132 11.19 6.73 22.39
N ARG A 133 11.26 5.49 21.87
CA ARG A 133 12.28 4.50 22.25
C ARG A 133 13.14 4.00 21.10
N ILE A 134 12.84 4.36 19.86
CA ILE A 134 13.60 3.97 18.66
C ILE A 134 14.27 5.17 18.01
N ARG A 135 15.43 4.93 17.38
CA ARG A 135 16.08 5.91 16.51
C ARG A 135 15.38 5.94 15.14
N MET A 136 15.21 7.12 14.56
CA MET A 136 14.54 7.32 13.27
C MET A 136 15.05 6.40 12.15
N GLY A 137 16.38 6.36 11.95
CA GLY A 137 16.97 5.51 10.91
C GLY A 137 16.75 4.02 11.16
N SER A 138 16.82 3.57 12.41
CA SER A 138 16.54 2.18 12.78
C SER A 138 15.08 1.81 12.54
N PHE A 139 14.16 2.75 12.79
CA PHE A 139 12.74 2.56 12.48
C PHE A 139 12.50 2.39 10.98
N ILE A 140 13.10 3.24 10.13
CA ILE A 140 12.92 3.17 8.67
C ILE A 140 13.47 1.88 8.07
N ILE A 141 14.55 1.33 8.63
CA ILE A 141 15.11 0.05 8.16
C ILE A 141 14.23 -1.14 8.58
N LEU A 142 13.57 -1.04 9.74
CA LEU A 142 12.73 -2.09 10.29
C LEU A 142 11.31 -2.09 9.67
N ALA A 143 10.81 -0.91 9.35
CA ALA A 143 9.46 -0.66 8.83
C ALA A 143 9.32 -1.12 7.37
#